data_AF-A0A109LG68-F1
#
_entry.id   AF-A0A109LG68-F1
#
_cell.length_a   1.000
_cell.length_b   1.000
_cell.length_c   1.000
_cell.angle_alpha   90.00
_cell.angle_beta   90.00
_cell.angle_gamma   90.00
#
_symmetry.space_group_name_H-M   'P 1'
#
loop_
_entity.id
_entity.type
_entity.pdbx_description
1 polymer ?
#
loop_
_entity_poly.entity_id
_entity_poly.type
_entity_poly.pdbx_seq_one_letter_code
_entity_poly.pdbx_strand_id
1 'polypeptide(L)'
;MLGLPLGLLLAFFTIGAMVKAFDSWRAPFFIAAVPGLILAVFMFYIKEPKRGAAETVQVSQERVDRPIRRVLAVPTFLWLVLAGLCFNFATYACNSFLVPMLQRYFLMPLQDAAVATGVIVGLTGLVGLTLGGWIADKIHQRVANGRLLFAAFSLIISTVTTAWALHAGRVEIGVFVALFSVGWLFAYNFYTCVYTAIQDVVEPRLRATAMALFFAGLYLLGGGMGPVVVGALSDHFAHSAMYAAGAQQMTEAYKAVGLHDAMYLIPVALFLTMLFLFQASRSFVRDAKRMKEGLSAVEVPAAAATA
;
A
#
# COMPACT_ATOMS: atom_id res chain seq x y z
N MET A 1 8.80 9.36 3.44
CA MET A 1 7.64 9.15 2.53
C MET A 1 6.38 9.89 2.99
N LEU A 2 6.50 11.02 3.70
CA LEU A 2 5.33 11.73 4.26
C LEU A 2 4.54 12.53 3.23
N GLY A 3 5.13 12.83 2.07
CA GLY A 3 4.46 13.58 1.01
C GLY A 3 3.21 12.90 0.46
N LEU A 4 3.17 11.57 0.41
CA LEU A 4 2.02 10.83 -0.14
C LEU A 4 0.78 10.90 0.79
N PRO A 5 0.87 10.61 2.10
CA PRO A 5 -0.25 10.83 3.03
C PRO A 5 -0.71 12.28 3.10
N LEU A 6 0.24 13.23 3.10
CA LEU A 6 -0.07 14.65 3.22
C LEU A 6 -0.79 15.17 1.96
N GLY A 7 -0.37 14.70 0.78
CA GLY A 7 -1.05 14.96 -0.49
C GLY A 7 -2.46 14.35 -0.54
N LEU A 8 -2.63 13.10 -0.08
CA LEU A 8 -3.95 12.46 0.01
C LEU A 8 -4.89 13.21 0.97
N LEU A 9 -4.38 13.61 2.14
CA LEU A 9 -5.16 14.38 3.11
C LEU A 9 -5.61 15.71 2.51
N LEU A 10 -4.69 16.48 1.91
CA LEU A 10 -5.04 17.73 1.24
C LEU A 10 -6.04 17.51 0.11
N ALA A 11 -5.86 16.48 -0.72
CA ALA A 11 -6.77 16.16 -1.82
C ALA A 11 -8.19 15.86 -1.31
N PHE A 12 -8.34 14.95 -0.35
CA PHE A 12 -9.66 14.57 0.15
C PHE A 12 -10.37 15.70 0.89
N PHE A 13 -9.65 16.55 1.63
CA PHE A 13 -10.24 17.70 2.31
C PHE A 13 -10.65 18.82 1.34
N THR A 14 -9.87 19.05 0.28
CA THR A 14 -10.09 20.19 -0.63
C THR A 14 -11.05 19.87 -1.77
N ILE A 15 -10.98 18.66 -2.35
CA ILE A 15 -11.79 18.29 -3.53
C ILE A 15 -13.29 18.38 -3.23
N GLY A 16 -13.75 17.87 -2.08
CA GLY A 16 -15.17 17.89 -1.71
C GLY A 16 -15.73 19.32 -1.60
N ALA A 17 -14.97 20.23 -1.00
CA ALA A 17 -15.34 21.64 -0.89
C ALA A 17 -15.29 22.36 -2.25
N MET A 18 -14.29 22.07 -3.08
CA MET A 18 -14.12 22.68 -4.41
C MET A 18 -15.25 22.26 -5.36
N VAL A 19 -15.61 20.98 -5.40
CA VAL A 19 -16.72 20.49 -6.25
C VAL A 19 -18.02 21.19 -5.87
N LYS A 20 -18.29 21.35 -4.58
CA LYS A 20 -19.48 22.04 -4.08
C LYS A 20 -19.47 23.55 -4.38
N ALA A 21 -18.31 24.20 -4.26
CA ALA A 21 -18.17 25.64 -4.49
C ALA A 21 -18.30 26.03 -5.97
N PHE A 22 -17.78 25.20 -6.88
CA PHE A 22 -17.77 25.46 -8.33
C PHE A 22 -18.86 24.71 -9.09
N ASP A 23 -19.68 23.92 -8.40
CA ASP A 23 -20.71 23.01 -8.95
C ASP A 23 -20.21 22.18 -10.14
N SER A 24 -18.93 21.82 -10.13
CA SER A 24 -18.26 21.19 -11.25
C SER A 24 -17.16 20.25 -10.80
N TRP A 25 -17.20 19.03 -11.32
CA TRP A 25 -16.14 18.03 -11.14
C TRP A 25 -14.82 18.41 -11.85
N ARG A 26 -14.87 19.37 -12.79
CA ARG A 26 -13.69 19.80 -13.56
C ARG A 26 -12.79 20.76 -12.77
N ALA A 27 -13.37 21.57 -11.89
CA ALA A 27 -12.66 22.62 -11.16
C ALA A 27 -11.48 22.09 -10.31
N PRO A 28 -11.60 20.98 -9.56
CA PRO A 28 -10.46 20.41 -8.82
C PRO A 28 -9.25 20.08 -9.70
N PHE A 29 -9.45 19.63 -10.95
CA PHE A 29 -8.35 19.30 -11.86
C PHE A 29 -7.54 20.54 -12.26
N PHE A 30 -8.22 21.64 -12.59
CA PHE A 30 -7.56 22.89 -12.95
C PHE A 30 -6.82 23.50 -11.75
N ILE A 31 -7.46 23.49 -10.58
CA ILE A 31 -6.85 24.04 -9.36
C ILE A 31 -5.63 23.20 -8.94
N ALA A 32 -5.73 21.86 -9.00
CA ALA A 32 -4.61 20.98 -8.69
C ALA A 32 -3.43 21.10 -9.67
N ALA A 33 -3.65 21.57 -10.90
CA ALA A 33 -2.59 21.80 -11.87
C ALA A 33 -1.71 23.02 -11.50
N VAL A 34 -2.25 24.02 -10.80
CA VAL A 34 -1.53 25.27 -10.48
C VAL A 34 -0.31 25.01 -9.58
N PRO A 35 -0.41 24.30 -8.44
CA PRO A 35 0.77 23.95 -7.64
C PRO A 35 1.78 23.09 -8.40
N GLY A 36 1.31 22.20 -9.27
CA GLY A 36 2.18 21.35 -10.10
C GLY A 36 3.02 22.17 -11.08
N LEU A 37 2.43 23.20 -11.70
CA LEU A 37 3.15 24.10 -12.60
C LEU A 37 4.19 24.95 -11.84
N ILE A 38 3.84 25.43 -10.64
CA ILE A 38 4.76 26.17 -9.77
C ILE A 38 5.97 25.30 -9.41
N LEU A 39 5.74 24.04 -9.01
CA LEU A 39 6.80 23.06 -8.73
C LEU A 39 7.68 22.78 -9.96
N ALA A 40 7.10 22.74 -11.16
CA ALA A 40 7.84 22.57 -12.41
C ALA A 40 8.80 23.76 -12.66
N VAL A 41 8.37 24.98 -12.35
CA VAL A 41 9.25 26.16 -12.42
C VAL A 41 10.39 26.05 -11.40
N PHE A 42 10.11 25.58 -10.18
CA PHE A 42 11.15 25.39 -9.16
C PHE A 42 12.16 24.28 -9.52
N MET A 43 11.77 23.28 -10.31
CA MET A 43 12.72 22.25 -10.77
C MET A 43 13.87 22.82 -11.61
N PHE A 44 13.69 23.95 -12.32
CA PHE A 44 14.78 24.60 -13.05
C PHE A 44 15.89 25.15 -12.14
N TYR A 45 15.61 25.33 -10.84
CA TYR A 45 16.58 25.78 -9.85
C TYR A 45 17.32 24.62 -9.16
N ILE A 46 16.89 23.37 -9.39
CA ILE A 46 17.54 22.19 -8.83
C ILE A 46 18.75 21.83 -9.71
N LYS A 47 19.95 22.02 -9.18
CA LYS A 47 21.19 21.64 -9.85
C LYS A 47 21.38 20.13 -9.76
N GLU A 48 21.41 19.45 -10.90
CA GLU A 48 21.70 18.01 -10.93
C GLU A 48 23.09 17.73 -10.34
N PRO A 49 23.20 16.90 -9.29
CA PRO A 49 24.49 16.47 -8.79
C PRO A 49 25.16 15.56 -9.83
N LYS A 50 26.50 15.59 -9.88
CA LYS A 50 27.26 14.67 -10.74
C LYS A 50 26.90 13.22 -10.34
N ARG A 51 26.57 12.39 -11.34
CA ARG A 51 26.28 10.96 -11.15
C ARG A 51 27.40 10.31 -10.34
N GLY A 52 27.05 9.58 -9.27
CA GLY A 52 28.00 8.89 -8.39
C GLY A 52 28.52 9.71 -7.20
N ALA A 53 28.20 11.01 -7.08
CA ALA A 53 28.68 11.83 -5.96
C ALA A 53 28.15 11.43 -4.56
N ALA A 54 27.14 10.55 -4.50
CA ALA A 54 26.55 10.03 -3.27
C ALA A 54 27.00 8.59 -2.91
N GLU A 55 27.85 7.95 -3.72
CA GLU A 55 28.31 6.58 -3.47
C GLU A 55 29.64 6.57 -2.71
N THR A 56 29.59 6.14 -1.45
CA THR A 56 30.79 5.97 -0.59
C THR A 56 31.57 4.68 -0.90
N VAL A 57 30.98 3.77 -1.68
CA VAL A 57 31.55 2.44 -2.01
C VAL A 57 31.53 2.28 -3.52
N GLN A 58 32.68 1.97 -4.13
CA GLN A 58 32.74 1.58 -5.54
C GLN A 58 31.98 0.27 -5.71
N VAL A 59 30.74 0.35 -6.18
CA VAL A 59 29.99 -0.82 -6.59
C VAL A 59 30.66 -1.36 -7.86
N SER A 60 31.28 -2.54 -7.77
CA SER A 60 31.83 -3.24 -8.95
C SER A 60 30.83 -3.19 -10.11
N GLN A 61 31.28 -2.75 -11.29
CA GLN A 61 30.45 -2.60 -12.49
C GLN A 61 30.27 -3.91 -13.28
N GLU A 62 30.73 -5.05 -12.77
CA GLU A 62 30.59 -6.32 -13.46
C GLU A 62 29.12 -6.64 -13.77
N ARG A 63 28.80 -6.95 -15.03
CA ARG A 63 27.43 -7.32 -15.41
C ARG A 63 27.01 -8.56 -14.61
N VAL A 64 25.98 -8.43 -13.79
CA VAL A 64 25.37 -9.58 -13.14
C VAL A 64 24.60 -10.36 -14.21
N ASP A 65 24.99 -11.59 -14.45
CA ASP A 65 24.24 -12.48 -15.35
C ASP A 65 22.85 -12.79 -14.76
N ARG A 66 21.81 -12.54 -15.56
CA ARG A 66 20.39 -12.82 -15.26
C ARG A 66 19.91 -12.26 -13.90
N PRO A 67 19.93 -10.92 -13.71
CA PRO A 67 19.61 -10.28 -12.44
C PRO A 67 18.17 -10.56 -11.98
N ILE A 68 17.22 -10.60 -12.91
CA ILE A 68 15.80 -10.89 -12.64
C ILE A 68 15.62 -12.31 -12.08
N ARG A 69 16.24 -13.31 -12.69
CA ARG A 69 16.12 -14.71 -12.25
C ARG A 69 16.75 -14.92 -10.87
N ARG A 70 17.85 -14.22 -10.58
CA ARG A 70 18.54 -14.30 -9.29
C ARG A 70 17.71 -13.69 -8.16
N VAL A 71 17.01 -12.59 -8.42
CA VAL A 71 16.06 -11.98 -7.47
C VAL A 71 14.82 -12.88 -7.28
N LEU A 72 14.22 -13.38 -8.36
CA LEU A 72 13.04 -14.27 -8.29
C LEU A 72 13.35 -15.64 -7.68
N ALA A 73 14.61 -16.08 -7.69
CA ALA A 73 15.03 -17.32 -7.05
C ALA A 73 15.02 -17.24 -5.52
N VAL A 74 14.89 -16.04 -4.93
CA VAL A 74 14.78 -15.85 -3.48
C VAL A 74 13.33 -16.11 -3.05
N PRO A 75 13.06 -17.19 -2.29
CA PRO A 75 11.69 -17.50 -1.85
C PRO A 75 11.07 -16.36 -1.04
N THR A 76 11.82 -15.74 -0.13
CA THR A 76 11.32 -14.60 0.64
C THR A 76 10.88 -13.44 -0.24
N PHE A 77 11.60 -13.15 -1.34
CA PHE A 77 11.21 -12.09 -2.26
C PHE A 77 9.85 -12.36 -2.93
N LEU A 78 9.61 -13.59 -3.39
CA LEU A 78 8.33 -13.97 -3.98
C LEU A 78 7.16 -13.82 -3.00
N TRP A 79 7.34 -14.28 -1.75
CA TRP A 79 6.32 -14.11 -0.71
C TRP A 79 6.06 -12.64 -0.39
N LEU A 80 7.10 -11.80 -0.37
CA LEU A 80 6.96 -10.35 -0.19
C LEU A 80 6.21 -9.70 -1.36
N VAL A 81 6.50 -10.09 -2.61
CA VAL A 81 5.77 -9.62 -3.80
C VAL A 81 4.29 -10.01 -3.72
N LEU A 82 3.97 -11.25 -3.37
CA LEU A 82 2.58 -11.71 -3.19
C LEU A 82 1.86 -10.97 -2.05
N ALA A 83 2.55 -10.72 -0.93
CA ALA A 83 2.01 -9.91 0.14
C ALA A 83 1.74 -8.47 -0.35
N GLY A 84 2.70 -7.86 -1.04
CA GLY A 84 2.57 -6.50 -1.57
C GLY A 84 1.44 -6.38 -2.58
N LEU A 85 1.25 -7.42 -3.39
CA LEU A 85 0.16 -7.54 -4.35
C LEU A 85 -1.21 -7.46 -3.66
N CYS A 86 -1.46 -8.36 -2.70
CA CYS A 86 -2.74 -8.41 -1.98
C CYS A 86 -2.98 -7.14 -1.15
N PHE A 87 -1.93 -6.60 -0.53
CA PHE A 87 -2.03 -5.37 0.23
C PHE A 87 -2.41 -4.18 -0.65
N ASN A 88 -1.75 -4.04 -1.81
CA ASN A 88 -2.00 -2.92 -2.69
C ASN A 88 -3.33 -3.06 -3.43
N PHE A 89 -3.75 -4.28 -3.72
CA PHE A 89 -5.10 -4.59 -4.16
C PHE A 89 -6.14 -4.04 -3.18
N ALA A 90 -6.02 -4.38 -1.88
CA ALA A 90 -6.92 -3.90 -0.83
C ALA A 90 -6.89 -2.36 -0.72
N THR A 91 -5.68 -1.79 -0.80
CA THR A 91 -5.45 -0.35 -0.68
C THR A 91 -6.13 0.43 -1.80
N TYR A 92 -5.92 0.02 -3.05
CA TYR A 92 -6.47 0.71 -4.22
C TYR A 92 -7.99 0.53 -4.35
N ALA A 93 -8.49 -0.68 -4.05
CA ALA A 93 -9.92 -0.93 -4.00
C ALA A 93 -10.61 0.00 -2.99
N CYS A 94 -10.05 0.09 -1.78
CA CYS A 94 -10.57 0.96 -0.75
C CYS A 94 -10.51 2.44 -1.17
N ASN A 95 -9.38 2.90 -1.71
CA ASN A 95 -9.23 4.30 -2.13
C ASN A 95 -10.24 4.68 -3.23
N SER A 96 -10.56 3.75 -4.12
CA SER A 96 -11.52 3.97 -5.22
C SER A 96 -12.99 3.96 -4.76
N PHE A 97 -13.34 3.10 -3.79
CA PHE A 97 -14.73 2.81 -3.45
C PHE A 97 -15.18 3.31 -2.07
N LEU A 98 -14.29 3.78 -1.21
CA LEU A 98 -14.65 4.24 0.13
C LEU A 98 -15.54 5.50 0.10
N VAL A 99 -15.22 6.49 -0.74
CA VAL A 99 -16.09 7.69 -0.90
C VAL A 99 -17.47 7.29 -1.45
N PRO A 100 -17.59 6.54 -2.57
CA PRO A 100 -18.88 6.04 -3.06
C PRO A 100 -19.65 5.20 -2.03
N MET A 101 -18.96 4.38 -1.22
CA MET A 101 -19.60 3.59 -0.16
C MET A 101 -20.20 4.49 0.91
N LEU A 102 -19.47 5.50 1.39
CA LEU A 102 -20.00 6.47 2.36
C LEU A 102 -21.19 7.27 1.79
N GLN A 103 -21.15 7.64 0.51
CA GLN A 103 -22.27 8.32 -0.14
C GLN A 103 -23.50 7.42 -0.34
N ARG A 104 -23.31 6.20 -0.85
CA ARG A 104 -24.41 5.29 -1.22
C ARG A 104 -25.02 4.56 -0.03
N TYR A 105 -24.19 4.09 0.90
CA TYR A 105 -24.63 3.25 2.02
C TYR A 105 -25.04 4.07 3.25
N PHE A 106 -24.26 5.12 3.57
CA PHE A 106 -24.51 6.01 4.70
C PHE A 106 -25.26 7.30 4.33
N LEU A 107 -25.61 7.48 3.04
CA LEU A 107 -26.32 8.66 2.53
C LEU A 107 -25.62 9.99 2.87
N MET A 108 -24.28 9.95 2.97
CA MET A 108 -23.48 11.09 3.36
C MET A 108 -23.29 12.08 2.20
N PRO A 109 -23.32 13.40 2.44
CA PRO A 109 -22.92 14.38 1.44
C PRO A 109 -21.49 14.13 0.95
N LEU A 110 -21.20 14.46 -0.32
CA LEU A 110 -19.88 14.27 -0.92
C LEU A 110 -18.75 14.89 -0.07
N GLN A 111 -19.00 16.08 0.48
CA GLN A 111 -18.03 16.80 1.31
C GLN A 111 -17.66 16.00 2.57
N ASP A 112 -18.66 15.50 3.30
CA ASP A 112 -18.44 14.77 4.55
C ASP A 112 -17.83 13.38 4.27
N ALA A 113 -18.27 12.70 3.21
CA ALA A 113 -17.69 11.44 2.76
C ALA A 113 -16.20 11.59 2.37
N ALA A 114 -15.86 12.67 1.67
CA ALA A 114 -14.48 12.97 1.29
C ALA A 114 -13.62 13.30 2.52
N VAL A 115 -14.10 14.14 3.44
CA VAL A 115 -13.40 14.46 4.69
C VAL A 115 -13.19 13.21 5.55
N ALA A 116 -14.23 12.39 5.74
CA ALA A 116 -14.13 11.13 6.47
C ALA A 116 -13.11 10.18 5.85
N THR A 117 -13.11 10.04 4.53
CA THR A 117 -12.10 9.25 3.80
C THR A 117 -10.70 9.83 3.94
N GLY A 118 -10.56 11.15 3.91
CA GLY A 118 -9.31 11.86 4.15
C GLY A 118 -8.75 11.65 5.55
N VAL A 119 -9.61 11.57 6.56
CA VAL A 119 -9.21 11.18 7.93
C VAL A 119 -8.78 9.72 7.96
N ILE A 120 -9.59 8.83 7.38
CA ILE A 120 -9.34 7.39 7.36
C ILE A 120 -8.03 7.03 6.66
N VAL A 121 -7.72 7.63 5.51
CA VAL A 121 -6.58 7.24 4.67
C VAL A 121 -5.40 8.21 4.89
N GLY A 122 -5.67 9.51 4.91
CA GLY A 122 -4.64 10.54 5.00
C GLY A 122 -4.05 10.67 6.40
N LEU A 123 -4.89 10.88 7.43
CA LEU A 123 -4.41 11.09 8.80
C LEU A 123 -3.78 9.81 9.35
N THR A 124 -4.42 8.65 9.14
CA THR A 124 -3.87 7.36 9.56
C THR A 124 -2.60 7.00 8.81
N GLY A 125 -2.46 7.40 7.53
CA GLY A 125 -1.24 7.23 6.77
C GLY A 125 -0.10 8.08 7.32
N LEU A 126 -0.39 9.32 7.71
CA LEU A 126 0.61 10.21 8.31
C LEU A 126 1.07 9.68 9.67
N VAL A 127 0.12 9.34 10.55
CA VAL A 127 0.42 8.84 11.90
C VAL A 127 1.01 7.43 11.85
N GLY A 128 0.46 6.55 11.02
CA GLY A 128 0.86 5.15 10.86
C GLY A 128 2.27 5.01 10.26
N LEU A 129 2.62 5.80 9.23
CA LEU A 129 3.97 5.74 8.67
C LEU A 129 5.02 6.38 9.58
N THR A 130 4.68 7.44 10.33
CA THR A 130 5.60 8.08 11.28
C THR A 130 5.84 7.21 12.51
N LEU A 131 4.78 6.84 13.23
CA LEU A 131 4.87 6.05 14.44
C LEU A 131 5.22 4.59 14.15
N GLY A 132 4.60 3.99 13.12
CA GLY A 132 4.85 2.61 12.73
C GLY A 132 6.29 2.38 12.30
N GLY A 133 6.87 3.32 11.53
CA GLY A 133 8.28 3.29 11.17
C GLY A 133 9.21 3.26 12.39
N TRP A 134 8.98 4.14 13.36
CA TRP A 134 9.78 4.19 14.59
C TRP A 134 9.64 2.94 15.46
N ILE A 135 8.42 2.44 15.64
CA ILE A 135 8.14 1.22 16.42
C ILE A 135 8.75 -0.01 15.74
N ALA A 136 8.58 -0.14 14.42
CA ALA A 136 9.15 -1.23 13.65
C ALA A 136 10.68 -1.26 13.75
N ASP A 137 11.31 -0.09 13.74
CA ASP A 137 12.76 0.03 13.84
C ASP A 137 13.27 -0.39 15.23
N LYS A 138 12.57 0.04 16.30
CA LYS A 138 12.91 -0.33 17.68
C LYS A 138 12.74 -1.84 17.94
N ILE A 139 11.73 -2.46 17.34
CA ILE A 139 11.50 -3.91 17.44
C ILE A 139 12.57 -4.67 16.64
N HIS A 140 13.00 -4.15 15.48
CA HIS A 140 14.07 -4.75 14.69
C HIS A 140 15.40 -4.81 15.43
N GLN A 141 15.73 -3.75 16.17
CA GLN A 141 16.97 -3.70 16.96
C GLN A 141 17.03 -4.80 18.03
N ARG A 142 15.88 -5.35 18.45
CA ARG A 142 15.81 -6.45 19.43
C ARG A 142 15.72 -7.83 18.78
N VAL A 143 15.07 -7.95 17.62
CA VAL A 143 14.84 -9.23 16.94
C VAL A 143 15.01 -9.04 15.43
N ALA A 144 15.90 -9.83 14.82
CA ALA A 144 16.17 -9.77 13.37
C ALA A 144 14.90 -9.96 12.52
N ASN A 145 13.97 -10.81 12.96
CA ASN A 145 12.65 -11.03 12.33
C ASN A 145 11.54 -10.11 12.84
N GLY A 146 11.84 -9.23 13.79
CA GLY A 146 10.85 -8.46 14.53
C GLY A 146 9.97 -7.57 13.65
N ARG A 147 10.53 -7.02 12.55
CA ARG A 147 9.78 -6.20 11.58
C ARG A 147 8.67 -6.97 10.88
N LEU A 148 8.96 -8.18 10.42
CA LEU A 148 8.01 -9.03 9.70
C LEU A 148 6.92 -9.57 10.61
N LEU A 149 7.28 -9.98 11.83
CA LEU A 149 6.31 -10.40 12.86
C LEU A 149 5.42 -9.23 13.27
N PHE A 150 6.00 -8.04 13.51
CA PHE A 150 5.23 -6.85 13.84
C PHE A 150 4.26 -6.45 12.72
N ALA A 151 4.69 -6.55 11.45
CA ALA A 151 3.82 -6.32 10.30
C ALA A 151 2.68 -7.35 10.21
N ALA A 152 2.97 -8.63 10.46
CA ALA A 152 1.95 -9.68 10.48
C ALA A 152 0.92 -9.45 11.60
N PHE A 153 1.35 -9.15 12.82
CA PHE A 153 0.45 -8.81 13.93
C PHE A 153 -0.39 -7.55 13.65
N SER A 154 0.23 -6.52 13.07
CA SER A 154 -0.47 -5.28 12.67
C SER A 154 -1.57 -5.58 11.64
N LEU A 155 -1.30 -6.47 10.69
CA LEU A 155 -2.30 -6.89 9.69
C LEU A 155 -3.42 -7.75 10.26
N ILE A 156 -3.18 -8.54 11.31
CA ILE A 156 -4.26 -9.25 12.01
C ILE A 156 -5.24 -8.23 12.61
N ILE A 157 -4.70 -7.25 13.35
CA ILE A 157 -5.52 -6.18 13.94
C ILE A 157 -6.27 -5.43 12.83
N SER A 158 -5.56 -5.04 11.76
CA SER A 158 -6.18 -4.37 10.61
C SER A 158 -7.31 -5.19 9.98
N THR A 159 -7.08 -6.49 9.76
CA THR A 159 -8.08 -7.40 9.18
C THR A 159 -9.30 -7.53 10.09
N VAL A 160 -9.10 -7.76 11.38
CA VAL A 160 -10.20 -7.94 12.35
C VAL A 160 -11.01 -6.66 12.50
N THR A 161 -10.34 -5.52 12.66
CA THR A 161 -11.02 -4.23 12.82
C THR A 161 -11.76 -3.82 11.55
N THR A 162 -11.17 -4.08 10.37
CA THR A 162 -11.83 -3.79 9.08
C THR A 162 -13.02 -4.72 8.84
N ALA A 163 -12.86 -6.03 9.07
CA ALA A 163 -13.95 -7.00 8.96
C ALA A 163 -15.09 -6.68 9.92
N TRP A 164 -14.78 -6.29 11.15
CA TRP A 164 -15.78 -5.89 12.14
C TRP A 164 -16.49 -4.59 11.73
N ALA A 165 -15.76 -3.60 11.23
CA ALA A 165 -16.35 -2.34 10.75
C ALA A 165 -17.34 -2.57 9.60
N LEU A 166 -17.05 -3.50 8.68
CA LEU A 166 -18.00 -3.89 7.63
C LEU A 166 -19.15 -4.75 8.17
N HIS A 167 -18.87 -5.68 9.10
CA HIS A 167 -19.91 -6.57 9.62
C HIS A 167 -20.91 -5.87 10.55
N ALA A 168 -20.46 -4.84 11.25
CA ALA A 168 -21.31 -4.08 12.17
C ALA A 168 -22.40 -3.26 11.44
N GLY A 169 -22.35 -3.12 10.11
CA GLY A 169 -23.43 -2.54 9.30
C GLY A 169 -23.64 -1.05 9.54
N ARG A 170 -24.92 -0.61 9.65
CA ARG A 170 -25.32 0.78 9.94
C ARG A 170 -25.04 1.17 11.41
N VAL A 171 -23.78 1.12 11.82
CA VAL A 171 -23.33 1.75 13.07
C VAL A 171 -23.28 3.27 12.88
N GLU A 172 -23.24 4.04 13.97
CA GLU A 172 -22.88 5.45 13.91
C GLU A 172 -21.62 5.67 13.06
N ILE A 173 -21.71 6.61 12.13
CA ILE A 173 -20.66 6.96 11.16
C ILE A 173 -19.31 7.20 11.87
N GLY A 174 -19.33 7.81 13.06
CA GLY A 174 -18.12 8.06 13.85
C GLY A 174 -17.41 6.79 14.30
N VAL A 175 -18.15 5.74 14.67
CA VAL A 175 -17.59 4.45 15.09
C VAL A 175 -17.01 3.71 13.89
N PHE A 176 -17.71 3.74 12.75
CA PHE A 176 -17.21 3.18 11.49
C PHE A 176 -15.89 3.85 11.09
N VAL A 177 -15.86 5.18 11.05
CA VAL A 177 -14.68 5.98 10.70
C VAL A 177 -13.53 5.69 11.67
N ALA A 178 -13.78 5.64 12.98
CA ALA A 178 -12.75 5.38 13.98
C ALA A 178 -12.12 4.00 13.83
N LEU A 179 -12.93 2.94 13.71
CA LEU A 179 -12.44 1.57 13.58
C LEU A 179 -11.70 1.35 12.27
N PHE A 180 -12.28 1.84 11.18
CA PHE A 180 -11.64 1.75 9.87
C PHE A 180 -10.32 2.53 9.85
N SER A 181 -10.26 3.68 10.55
CA SER A 181 -9.02 4.45 10.74
C SER A 181 -7.96 3.67 11.52
N VAL A 182 -8.33 3.02 12.62
CA VAL A 182 -7.41 2.19 13.41
C VAL A 182 -6.89 1.03 12.53
N GLY A 183 -7.77 0.36 11.80
CA GLY A 183 -7.37 -0.74 10.91
C GLY A 183 -6.38 -0.29 9.83
N TRP A 184 -6.59 0.88 9.24
CA TRP A 184 -5.70 1.45 8.24
C TRP A 184 -4.37 1.96 8.80
N LEU A 185 -4.38 2.52 10.01
CA LEU A 185 -3.17 2.95 10.71
C LEU A 185 -2.18 1.78 10.86
N PHE A 186 -2.68 0.59 11.22
CA PHE A 186 -1.86 -0.62 11.30
C PHE A 186 -1.48 -1.18 9.93
N ALA A 187 -2.34 -1.04 8.92
CA ALA A 187 -2.07 -1.46 7.55
C ALA A 187 -0.85 -0.71 6.96
N TYR A 188 -0.73 0.60 7.19
CA TYR A 188 0.36 1.41 6.62
C TYR A 188 1.77 0.98 7.06
N ASN A 189 1.89 0.38 8.23
CA ASN A 189 3.15 -0.17 8.75
C ASN A 189 3.68 -1.35 7.92
N PHE A 190 2.86 -1.90 7.02
CA PHE A 190 3.31 -2.88 6.02
C PHE A 190 4.42 -2.32 5.12
N TYR A 191 4.29 -1.08 4.65
CA TYR A 191 5.23 -0.48 3.69
C TYR A 191 6.63 -0.34 4.28
N THR A 192 6.75 0.13 5.51
CA THR A 192 8.03 0.33 6.20
C THR A 192 8.76 -1.00 6.41
N CYS A 193 8.04 -2.05 6.81
CA CYS A 193 8.62 -3.36 7.06
C CYS A 193 8.98 -4.13 5.79
N VAL A 194 8.14 -4.09 4.75
CA VAL A 194 8.38 -4.87 3.53
C VAL A 194 9.51 -4.30 2.68
N TYR A 195 9.58 -2.97 2.52
CA TYR A 195 10.66 -2.36 1.76
C TYR A 195 12.03 -2.62 2.39
N THR A 196 12.12 -2.51 3.72
CA THR A 196 13.37 -2.82 4.44
C THR A 196 13.70 -4.31 4.35
N ALA A 197 12.72 -5.19 4.51
CA ALA A 197 12.93 -6.63 4.37
C ALA A 197 13.45 -7.02 2.98
N ILE A 198 12.98 -6.41 1.89
CA ILE A 198 13.53 -6.69 0.55
C ILE A 198 15.00 -6.26 0.46
N GLN A 199 15.35 -5.10 1.04
CA GLN A 199 16.74 -4.62 1.04
C GLN A 199 17.67 -5.54 1.86
N ASP A 200 17.15 -6.19 2.90
CA ASP A 200 17.90 -7.08 3.79
C ASP A 200 18.15 -8.47 3.19
N VAL A 201 17.37 -8.91 2.19
CA VAL A 201 17.49 -10.23 1.57
C VAL A 201 18.10 -10.16 0.17
N VAL A 202 18.09 -8.99 -0.47
CA VAL A 202 18.63 -8.79 -1.81
C VAL A 202 20.00 -8.11 -1.75
N GLU A 203 20.96 -8.68 -2.49
CA GLU A 203 22.31 -8.13 -2.67
C GLU A 203 22.24 -6.65 -3.13
N PRO A 204 23.08 -5.74 -2.60
CA PRO A 204 23.03 -4.30 -2.91
C PRO A 204 22.93 -3.97 -4.41
N ARG A 205 23.65 -4.73 -5.25
CA ARG A 205 23.70 -4.58 -6.71
C ARG A 205 22.36 -4.89 -7.40
N LEU A 206 21.52 -5.73 -6.78
CA LEU A 206 20.24 -6.18 -7.32
C LEU A 206 19.04 -5.45 -6.69
N ARG A 207 19.25 -4.60 -5.67
CA ARG A 207 18.16 -3.89 -4.95
C ARG A 207 17.30 -3.03 -5.87
N ALA A 208 17.91 -2.32 -6.82
CA ALA A 208 17.16 -1.51 -7.79
C ALA A 208 16.23 -2.38 -8.65
N THR A 209 16.75 -3.51 -9.16
CA THR A 209 15.97 -4.47 -9.95
C THR A 209 14.86 -5.12 -9.11
N ALA A 210 15.15 -5.48 -7.86
CA ALA A 210 14.17 -6.05 -6.94
C ALA A 210 13.04 -5.07 -6.61
N MET A 211 13.37 -3.80 -6.36
CA MET A 211 12.37 -2.74 -6.17
C MET A 211 11.53 -2.54 -7.44
N ALA A 212 12.15 -2.52 -8.61
CA ALA A 212 11.43 -2.39 -9.88
C ALA A 212 10.44 -3.56 -10.11
N LEU A 213 10.88 -4.80 -9.90
CA LEU A 213 10.02 -5.99 -10.00
C LEU A 213 8.89 -5.97 -8.95
N PHE A 214 9.22 -5.57 -7.72
CA PHE A 214 8.23 -5.45 -6.65
C PHE A 214 7.17 -4.40 -6.98
N PHE A 215 7.58 -3.20 -7.40
CA PHE A 215 6.64 -2.14 -7.79
C PHE A 215 5.86 -2.49 -9.05
N ALA A 216 6.48 -3.16 -10.03
CA ALA A 216 5.78 -3.64 -11.22
C ALA A 216 4.66 -4.61 -10.82
N GLY A 217 4.93 -5.62 -9.99
CA GLY A 217 3.89 -6.54 -9.52
C GLY A 217 2.82 -5.82 -8.68
N LEU A 218 3.26 -4.98 -7.75
CA LEU A 218 2.38 -4.26 -6.83
C LEU A 218 1.40 -3.33 -7.56
N TYR A 219 1.85 -2.53 -8.52
CA TYR A 219 0.98 -1.59 -9.24
C TYR A 219 0.24 -2.24 -10.41
N LEU A 220 0.90 -3.06 -11.22
CA LEU A 220 0.29 -3.63 -12.43
C LEU A 220 -0.79 -4.65 -12.09
N LEU A 221 -0.49 -5.56 -11.16
CA LEU A 221 -1.41 -6.63 -10.77
C LEU A 221 -2.23 -6.23 -9.54
N GLY A 222 -1.64 -5.54 -8.56
CA GLY A 222 -2.35 -5.20 -7.32
C GLY A 222 -3.24 -3.98 -7.50
N GLY A 223 -2.61 -2.83 -7.78
CA GLY A 223 -3.28 -1.55 -7.91
C GLY A 223 -4.26 -1.50 -9.09
N GLY A 224 -3.89 -2.07 -10.23
CA GLY A 224 -4.74 -2.16 -11.42
C GLY A 224 -5.93 -3.09 -11.25
N MET A 225 -5.73 -4.28 -10.68
CA MET A 225 -6.83 -5.26 -10.55
C MET A 225 -7.76 -4.96 -9.37
N GLY A 226 -7.29 -4.26 -8.33
CA GLY A 226 -8.08 -3.91 -7.14
C GLY A 226 -9.44 -3.30 -7.47
N PRO A 227 -9.48 -2.12 -8.11
CA PRO A 227 -10.73 -1.46 -8.45
C PRO A 227 -11.56 -2.22 -9.49
N VAL A 228 -10.91 -2.91 -10.43
CA VAL A 228 -11.60 -3.66 -11.50
C VAL A 228 -12.36 -4.85 -10.92
N VAL A 229 -11.71 -5.64 -10.07
CA VAL A 229 -12.32 -6.83 -9.46
C VAL A 229 -13.41 -6.44 -8.46
N VAL A 230 -13.15 -5.44 -7.61
CA VAL A 230 -14.17 -4.97 -6.65
C VAL A 230 -15.34 -4.29 -7.35
N GLY A 231 -15.10 -3.55 -8.43
CA GLY A 231 -16.17 -2.99 -9.26
C GLY A 231 -17.03 -4.06 -9.93
N ALA A 232 -16.39 -5.05 -10.57
CA ALA A 232 -17.11 -6.16 -11.21
C ALA A 232 -17.92 -7.00 -10.21
N LEU A 233 -17.37 -7.26 -9.03
CA LEU A 233 -18.10 -7.93 -7.94
C LEU A 233 -19.22 -7.06 -7.40
N SER A 234 -19.02 -5.75 -7.27
CA SER A 234 -20.06 -4.82 -6.85
C SER A 234 -21.25 -4.84 -7.80
N ASP A 235 -21.00 -4.84 -9.11
CA ASP A 235 -22.05 -4.96 -10.12
C ASP A 235 -22.72 -6.34 -10.04
N HIS A 236 -21.95 -7.42 -9.89
CA HIS A 236 -22.50 -8.78 -9.75
C HIS A 236 -23.41 -8.92 -8.52
N PHE A 237 -22.99 -8.43 -7.36
CA PHE A 237 -23.78 -8.45 -6.13
C PHE A 237 -24.98 -7.50 -6.19
N ALA A 238 -24.85 -6.36 -6.87
CA ALA A 238 -25.99 -5.47 -7.10
C ALA A 238 -27.06 -6.15 -7.98
N HIS A 239 -26.64 -6.84 -9.04
CA HIS A 239 -27.54 -7.61 -9.89
C HIS A 239 -28.18 -8.80 -9.15
N SER A 240 -27.41 -9.56 -8.36
CA SER A 240 -27.95 -10.68 -7.60
C SER A 240 -28.98 -10.22 -6.55
N ALA A 241 -28.72 -9.11 -5.87
CA ALA A 241 -29.67 -8.50 -4.93
C ALA A 241 -30.95 -7.99 -5.63
N MET A 242 -30.83 -7.42 -6.84
CA MET A 242 -31.95 -6.99 -7.66
C MET A 242 -32.84 -8.18 -8.09
N TYR A 243 -32.23 -9.26 -8.58
CA TYR A 243 -32.95 -10.47 -8.99
C TYR A 243 -33.60 -11.18 -7.79
N ALA A 244 -32.92 -11.24 -6.64
CA ALA A 244 -33.47 -11.82 -5.41
C ALA A 244 -34.68 -11.04 -4.88
N ALA A 245 -34.71 -9.72 -5.08
CA ALA A 245 -35.84 -8.87 -4.74
C ALA A 245 -36.96 -8.85 -5.82
N GLY A 246 -36.78 -9.55 -6.95
CA GLY A 246 -37.74 -9.55 -8.06
C GLY A 246 -37.91 -8.19 -8.75
N ALA A 247 -36.97 -7.26 -8.56
CA ALA A 247 -37.06 -5.91 -9.10
C ALA A 247 -36.59 -5.87 -10.56
N GLN A 248 -37.29 -5.13 -11.42
CA GLN A 248 -36.89 -4.90 -12.82
C GLN A 248 -35.98 -3.68 -13.02
N GLN A 249 -35.84 -2.83 -12.00
CA GLN A 249 -35.04 -1.61 -12.05
C GLN A 249 -33.92 -1.63 -10.99
N MET A 250 -32.73 -1.21 -11.41
CA MET A 250 -31.56 -1.09 -10.55
C MET A 250 -31.63 0.19 -9.71
N THR A 251 -32.10 0.09 -8.47
CA THR A 251 -32.13 1.18 -7.49
C THR A 251 -30.76 1.43 -6.85
N GLU A 252 -30.51 2.66 -6.38
CA GLU A 252 -29.28 3.01 -5.65
C GLU A 252 -29.07 2.16 -4.38
N ALA A 253 -30.15 1.68 -3.76
CA ALA A 253 -30.09 0.77 -2.62
C ALA A 253 -29.40 -0.57 -2.96
N TYR A 254 -29.69 -1.18 -4.11
CA TYR A 254 -29.04 -2.43 -4.54
C TYR A 254 -27.57 -2.22 -4.88
N LYS A 255 -27.23 -1.07 -5.48
CA LYS A 255 -25.83 -0.67 -5.72
C LYS A 255 -25.06 -0.45 -4.42
N ALA A 256 -25.71 0.08 -3.39
CA ALA A 256 -25.10 0.28 -2.08
C ALA A 256 -24.79 -1.06 -1.38
N VAL A 257 -25.74 -2.01 -1.42
CA VAL A 257 -25.56 -3.36 -0.86
C VAL A 257 -24.49 -4.13 -1.63
N GLY A 258 -24.54 -4.12 -2.96
CA GLY A 258 -23.53 -4.80 -3.78
C GLY A 258 -22.12 -4.25 -3.57
N LEU A 259 -21.97 -2.93 -3.39
CA LEU A 259 -20.70 -2.32 -3.06
C LEU A 259 -20.22 -2.69 -1.65
N HIS A 260 -21.10 -2.68 -0.66
CA HIS A 260 -20.79 -3.09 0.70
C HIS A 260 -20.30 -4.55 0.73
N ASP A 261 -20.97 -5.44 0.01
CA ASP A 261 -20.61 -6.86 -0.05
C ASP A 261 -19.29 -7.10 -0.79
N ALA A 262 -19.05 -6.35 -1.87
CA ALA A 262 -17.76 -6.38 -2.58
C ALA A 262 -16.59 -5.89 -1.72
N MET A 263 -16.84 -4.99 -0.76
CA MET A 263 -15.80 -4.49 0.14
C MET A 263 -15.32 -5.52 1.17
N TYR A 264 -16.03 -6.63 1.41
CA TYR A 264 -15.49 -7.76 2.20
C TYR A 264 -14.27 -8.41 1.56
N LEU A 265 -14.01 -8.15 0.27
CA LEU A 265 -12.79 -8.61 -0.38
C LEU A 265 -11.53 -7.90 0.16
N ILE A 266 -11.68 -6.70 0.75
CA ILE A 266 -10.59 -5.94 1.39
C ILE A 266 -10.03 -6.70 2.60
N PRO A 267 -10.81 -7.07 3.63
CA PRO A 267 -10.29 -7.84 4.75
C PRO A 267 -9.78 -9.23 4.34
N VAL A 268 -10.39 -9.88 3.34
CA VAL A 268 -9.85 -11.15 2.79
C VAL A 268 -8.46 -10.94 2.18
N ALA A 269 -8.26 -9.88 1.41
CA ALA A 269 -6.96 -9.56 0.83
C ALA A 269 -5.92 -9.17 1.92
N LEU A 270 -6.33 -8.46 2.97
CA LEU A 270 -5.47 -8.16 4.12
C LEU A 270 -5.08 -9.44 4.89
N PHE A 271 -6.01 -10.39 5.03
CA PHE A 271 -5.73 -11.69 5.63
C PHE A 271 -4.73 -12.51 4.79
N LEU A 272 -4.93 -12.56 3.47
CA LEU A 272 -3.98 -13.21 2.55
C LEU A 272 -2.59 -12.57 2.62
N THR A 273 -2.54 -11.23 2.72
CA THR A 273 -1.30 -10.48 2.93
C THR A 273 -0.59 -10.94 4.21
N MET A 274 -1.33 -11.08 5.31
CA MET A 274 -0.80 -11.56 6.58
C MET A 274 -0.21 -12.97 6.44
N LEU A 275 -0.91 -13.89 5.77
CA LEU A 275 -0.41 -15.26 5.53
C LEU A 275 0.90 -15.25 4.73
N PHE A 276 0.97 -14.44 3.68
CA PHE A 276 2.18 -14.32 2.86
C PHE A 276 3.35 -13.69 3.63
N LEU A 277 3.10 -12.69 4.47
CA LEU A 277 4.14 -12.14 5.35
C LEU A 277 4.60 -13.14 6.40
N PHE A 278 3.69 -13.92 6.96
CA PHE A 278 4.04 -14.96 7.90
C PHE A 278 4.93 -16.02 7.24
N GLN A 279 4.60 -16.42 6.00
CA GLN A 279 5.41 -17.34 5.22
C GLN A 279 6.77 -16.74 4.81
N ALA A 280 6.82 -15.44 4.49
CA ALA A 280 8.05 -14.71 4.26
C ALA A 280 8.95 -14.71 5.51
N SER A 281 8.36 -14.49 6.70
CA SER A 281 9.10 -14.45 7.97
C SER A 281 9.84 -15.76 8.29
N ARG A 282 9.28 -16.90 7.87
CA ARG A 282 9.90 -18.23 8.05
C ARG A 282 11.13 -18.44 7.16
N SER A 283 11.14 -17.85 5.97
CA SER A 283 12.26 -17.97 5.01
C SER A 283 13.31 -16.86 5.16
N PHE A 284 12.92 -15.73 5.76
CA PHE A 284 13.74 -14.52 5.86
C PHE A 284 15.12 -14.74 6.51
N VAL A 285 15.19 -15.42 7.66
CA VAL A 285 16.47 -15.64 8.38
C VAL A 285 17.46 -16.39 7.51
N ARG A 286 16.98 -17.44 6.83
CA ARG A 286 17.81 -18.29 5.97
C ARG A 286 18.33 -17.50 4.77
N ASP A 287 17.45 -16.76 4.12
CA ASP A 287 17.79 -16.05 2.89
C ASP A 287 18.66 -14.81 3.19
N ALA A 288 18.42 -14.10 4.30
CA ALA A 288 19.27 -13.00 4.76
C ALA A 288 20.68 -13.48 5.17
N LYS A 289 20.79 -14.66 5.81
CA LYS A 289 22.09 -15.27 6.13
C LYS A 289 22.85 -15.66 4.86
N ARG A 290 22.17 -16.29 3.90
CA ARG A 290 22.74 -16.68 2.60
C ARG A 290 23.25 -15.48 1.79
N MET A 291 22.54 -14.35 1.85
CA MET A 291 22.98 -13.11 1.22
C MET A 291 24.26 -12.56 1.86
N LYS A 292 24.34 -12.52 3.20
CA LYS A 292 25.55 -12.08 3.92
C LYS A 292 26.74 -12.98 3.65
N GLU A 293 26.55 -14.30 3.67
CA GLU A 293 27.60 -15.29 3.36
C GLU A 293 28.11 -15.15 1.91
N GLY A 294 27.21 -14.86 0.96
CA GLY A 294 27.55 -14.60 -0.44
C GLY A 294 28.39 -13.34 -0.64
N LEU A 295 28.15 -12.28 0.14
CA LEU A 295 28.97 -11.07 0.11
C LEU A 295 30.38 -11.32 0.68
N SER A 296 30.48 -12.03 1.82
CA SER A 296 31.79 -12.36 2.42
C SER A 296 32.63 -13.29 1.54
N ALA A 297 32.02 -14.19 0.78
CA ALA A 297 32.75 -15.06 -0.15
C ALA A 297 33.33 -14.31 -1.35
N VAL A 298 32.73 -13.18 -1.74
CA VAL A 298 33.19 -12.32 -2.84
C VAL A 298 34.24 -11.30 -2.38
N GLU A 299 34.30 -10.96 -1.09
CA GLU A 299 35.35 -10.10 -0.53
C GLU A 299 36.70 -10.85 -0.32
N VAL A 300 36.68 -12.17 -0.15
CA VAL A 300 37.88 -12.98 0.15
C VAL A 300 38.87 -13.23 -1.02
N PRO A 301 38.59 -13.08 -2.33
CA PRO A 301 39.61 -13.34 -3.36
C PRO A 301 40.69 -12.25 -3.49
N ALA A 302 40.51 -11.05 -2.93
CA ALA A 302 41.44 -9.94 -3.18
C ALA A 302 42.67 -9.94 -2.24
N ALA A 303 42.58 -10.58 -1.06
CA ALA A 303 43.67 -10.58 -0.09
C ALA A 303 44.73 -11.68 -0.34
N ALA A 304 44.49 -12.61 -1.28
CA ALA A 304 45.39 -13.72 -1.58
C ALA A 304 46.23 -13.53 -2.85
N ALA A 305 46.11 -12.39 -3.55
CA ALA A 305 46.84 -12.10 -4.78
C ALA A 305 48.09 -11.21 -4.60
N THR A 306 48.50 -10.94 -3.37
CA THR A 306 49.77 -10.28 -3.03
C THR A 306 50.57 -11.17 -2.09
N ALA A 307 51.15 -12.23 -2.65
CA ALA A 307 52.24 -12.99 -2.05
C ALA A 307 53.36 -13.12 -3.08
#